data_AF-A0A7C9IY15-F1
#
_entry.id   AF-A0A7C9IY15-F1
#
_cell.length_a   1.000
_cell.length_b   1.000
_cell.length_c   1.000
_cell.angle_alpha   90.00
_cell.angle_beta   90.00
_cell.angle_gamma   90.00
#
_symmetry.space_group_name_H-M   'P 1'
#
loop_
_entity.id
_entity.type
_entity.pdbx_description
1 polymer ?
#
loop_
_entity_poly.entity_id
_entity_poly.type
_entity_poly.pdbx_seq_one_letter_code
_entity_poly.pdbx_strand_id
1 'polypeptide(L)'
;MAGERLYDVCNTALAYLSSSSAEAVVNSWIDWLQIRIAAGHLPDDYMLGLVTSLLDAPTLTEEARCASIKRLLAVQSTGAVLVFIATLVARWDDLREDEHSMVTQLLASDREDGIWMKAAALTQNSVPEEIQKIILGSTDGFHVSATKLIEQLPPKLLTACIRMHRGAPQPLWYLGHHHDNSPTWYGVIRQLARMPSHPLFEDCLNEIFSFESRYGADELSQVIRYLDASSRENVFNLLLEWKTDVVGEWHQPEFDLLLELAPNDDSRNEMVRLMVEKSDMIIEFIEDINEWSHRLDVRKALEKSFQNDFMIRKIWNSLTSVNVRATTQVRTIFSELLTSTIEAFPPKLPSTHWDLKRYLEALGVKGDFLRRAAVMREKAITDFQKVCPSKLRVSPPAACFPAWIGPR
;
A
#
# COMPACT_ATOMS: atom_id res chain seq x y z
N MET A 1 -4.76 -19.01 9.89
CA MET A 1 -5.37 -19.61 11.09
C MET A 1 -4.56 -20.74 11.72
N ALA A 2 -3.93 -21.69 11.00
CA ALA A 2 -3.10 -22.71 11.65
C ALA A 2 -1.76 -22.17 12.17
N GLY A 3 -1.08 -21.30 11.40
CA GLY A 3 0.20 -20.68 11.78
C GLY A 3 0.10 -19.80 13.02
N GLU A 4 -0.89 -18.90 13.06
CA GLU A 4 -1.21 -18.04 14.22
C GLU A 4 -1.34 -18.83 15.53
N ARG A 5 -2.16 -19.89 15.53
CA ARG A 5 -2.35 -20.72 16.73
C ARG A 5 -1.08 -21.43 17.15
N LEU A 6 -0.27 -21.89 16.19
CA LEU A 6 1.01 -22.52 16.50
C LEU A 6 1.98 -21.51 17.13
N TYR A 7 2.06 -20.32 16.57
CA TYR A 7 2.88 -19.22 17.10
C TYR A 7 2.48 -18.87 18.54
N ASP A 8 1.20 -18.66 18.81
CA ASP A 8 0.71 -18.33 20.15
C ASP A 8 0.97 -19.44 21.16
N VAL A 9 0.72 -20.70 20.77
CA VAL A 9 0.96 -21.86 21.62
C VAL A 9 2.45 -21.99 21.93
N CYS A 10 3.32 -21.87 20.94
CA CYS A 10 4.77 -21.98 21.15
C CYS A 10 5.30 -20.82 21.99
N ASN A 11 4.90 -19.57 21.74
CA ASN A 11 5.26 -18.42 22.56
C ASN A 11 4.84 -18.60 24.02
N THR A 12 3.60 -19.00 24.24
CA THR A 12 3.08 -19.23 25.59
C THR A 12 3.83 -20.38 26.26
N ALA A 13 4.06 -21.48 25.55
CA ALA A 13 4.74 -22.65 26.10
C ALA A 13 6.19 -22.34 26.50
N LEU A 14 6.95 -21.62 25.67
CA LEU A 14 8.36 -21.30 25.92
C LEU A 14 8.60 -20.58 27.26
N ALA A 15 7.62 -19.83 27.76
CA ALA A 15 7.69 -19.20 29.08
C ALA A 15 7.68 -20.21 30.26
N TYR A 16 7.17 -21.43 30.06
CA TYR A 16 6.97 -22.43 31.11
C TYR A 16 7.77 -23.72 30.92
N LEU A 17 8.36 -23.93 29.75
CA LEU A 17 9.10 -25.14 29.43
C LEU A 17 10.45 -25.20 30.17
N SER A 18 10.89 -26.42 30.50
CA SER A 18 12.28 -26.67 30.90
C SER A 18 13.23 -26.29 29.76
N SER A 19 14.49 -25.99 30.10
CA SER A 19 15.52 -25.64 29.12
C SER A 19 15.61 -26.62 27.94
N SER A 20 15.68 -27.92 28.24
CA SER A 20 15.71 -28.99 27.22
C SER A 20 14.46 -29.05 26.35
N SER A 21 13.29 -28.75 26.91
CA SER A 21 12.03 -28.78 26.16
C SER A 21 11.87 -27.53 25.29
N ALA A 22 12.29 -26.38 25.80
CA ALA A 22 12.33 -25.13 25.05
C ALA A 22 13.28 -25.25 23.85
N GLU A 23 14.48 -25.81 24.06
CA GLU A 23 15.44 -26.08 22.99
C GLU A 23 14.85 -27.02 21.93
N ALA A 24 14.17 -28.10 22.34
CA ALA A 24 13.53 -29.03 21.40
C ALA A 24 12.43 -28.35 20.56
N VAL A 25 11.62 -27.48 21.16
CA VAL A 25 10.57 -26.72 20.46
C VAL A 25 11.18 -25.76 19.44
N VAL A 26 12.18 -24.97 19.86
CA VAL A 26 12.88 -24.03 18.97
C VAL A 26 13.52 -24.77 17.80
N ASN A 27 14.25 -25.85 18.07
CA ASN A 27 14.91 -26.63 17.02
C ASN A 27 13.90 -27.22 16.02
N SER A 28 12.78 -27.74 16.50
CA SER A 28 11.71 -28.28 15.65
C SER A 28 11.08 -27.19 14.78
N TRP A 29 10.95 -25.97 15.29
CA TRP A 29 10.44 -24.84 14.53
C TRP A 29 11.42 -24.42 13.43
N ILE A 30 12.72 -24.32 13.76
CA ILE A 30 13.78 -24.04 12.76
C ILE A 30 13.75 -25.10 11.65
N ASP A 31 13.65 -26.39 12.01
CA ASP A 31 13.60 -27.49 11.05
C ASP A 31 12.37 -27.37 10.13
N TRP A 32 11.21 -27.10 10.70
CA TRP A 32 9.97 -26.91 9.95
C TRP A 32 10.05 -25.74 8.96
N LEU A 33 10.60 -24.60 9.40
CA LEU A 33 10.85 -23.45 8.55
C LEU A 33 11.77 -23.81 7.38
N GLN A 34 12.89 -24.48 7.66
CA GLN A 34 13.86 -24.88 6.64
C GLN A 34 13.25 -25.83 5.60
N ILE A 35 12.42 -26.79 6.03
CA ILE A 35 11.69 -27.71 5.14
C ILE A 35 10.74 -26.94 4.22
N ARG A 36 9.99 -25.96 4.76
CA ARG A 36 9.06 -25.14 3.98
C ARG A 36 9.76 -24.30 2.92
N ILE A 37 10.87 -23.66 3.30
CA ILE A 37 11.71 -22.88 2.40
C ILE A 37 12.28 -23.76 1.28
N ALA A 38 12.82 -24.94 1.64
CA ALA A 38 13.37 -25.89 0.67
C ALA A 38 12.30 -26.42 -0.30
N ALA A 39 11.04 -26.51 0.13
CA ALA A 39 9.89 -26.85 -0.72
C ALA A 39 9.39 -25.68 -1.59
N GLY A 40 10.04 -24.51 -1.56
CA GLY A 40 9.67 -23.36 -2.39
C GLY A 40 8.56 -22.49 -1.81
N HIS A 41 8.20 -22.66 -0.53
CA HIS A 41 7.14 -21.87 0.11
C HIS A 41 7.70 -20.62 0.79
N LEU A 42 7.14 -19.45 0.46
CA LEU A 42 7.37 -18.25 1.25
C LEU A 42 6.80 -18.47 2.67
N PRO A 43 7.62 -18.31 3.73
CA PRO A 43 7.13 -18.40 5.10
C PRO A 43 6.13 -17.26 5.39
N ASP A 44 5.13 -17.53 6.22
CA ASP A 44 4.24 -16.48 6.73
C ASP A 44 4.84 -15.79 7.96
N ASP A 45 4.30 -14.63 8.34
CA ASP A 45 4.79 -13.82 9.47
C ASP A 45 4.88 -14.62 10.78
N TYR A 46 3.95 -15.55 11.01
CA TYR A 46 3.96 -16.40 12.20
C TYR A 46 5.15 -17.35 12.20
N MET A 47 5.53 -17.93 11.05
CA MET A 47 6.72 -18.77 10.95
C MET A 47 8.00 -17.99 11.21
N LEU A 48 8.04 -16.72 10.79
CA LEU A 48 9.21 -15.86 10.87
C LEU A 48 9.38 -15.18 12.24
N GLY A 49 8.31 -15.10 13.04
CA GLY A 49 8.32 -14.54 14.40
C GLY A 49 9.12 -15.33 15.45
N LEU A 50 9.72 -16.48 15.10
CA LEU A 50 10.49 -17.33 16.01
C LEU A 50 11.65 -16.60 16.72
N VAL A 51 12.27 -15.58 16.09
CA VAL A 51 13.36 -14.82 16.73
C VAL A 51 12.86 -14.11 18.00
N THR A 52 11.66 -13.52 17.96
CA THR A 52 11.04 -12.90 19.14
C THR A 52 10.82 -13.94 20.23
N SER A 53 10.21 -15.07 19.87
CA SER A 53 9.99 -16.22 20.77
C SER A 53 11.27 -16.71 21.44
N LEU A 54 12.35 -16.78 20.65
CA LEU A 54 13.67 -17.26 21.07
C LEU A 54 14.31 -16.31 22.09
N LEU A 55 14.22 -15.00 21.86
CA LEU A 55 14.79 -13.98 22.75
C LEU A 55 14.01 -13.88 24.07
N ASP A 56 12.70 -14.12 24.03
CA ASP A 56 11.82 -14.06 25.21
C ASP A 56 11.80 -15.34 26.06
N ALA A 57 12.39 -16.43 25.58
CA ALA A 57 12.39 -17.72 26.29
C ALA A 57 13.37 -17.71 27.48
N PRO A 58 12.91 -17.61 28.73
CA PRO A 58 13.77 -17.35 29.89
C PRO A 58 14.62 -18.55 30.31
N THR A 59 14.22 -19.76 29.89
CA THR A 59 14.86 -21.01 30.31
C THR A 59 15.89 -21.53 29.30
N LEU A 60 16.05 -20.89 28.13
CA LEU A 60 17.09 -21.26 27.18
C LEU A 60 18.47 -20.91 27.72
N THR A 61 19.40 -21.86 27.62
CA THR A 61 20.80 -21.57 27.94
C THR A 61 21.41 -20.64 26.89
N GLU A 62 22.52 -20.00 27.26
CA GLU A 62 23.29 -19.16 26.35
C GLU A 62 23.67 -19.90 25.08
N GLU A 63 24.19 -21.11 25.26
CA GLU A 63 24.72 -21.93 24.18
C GLU A 63 23.61 -22.36 23.21
N ALA A 64 22.44 -22.74 23.74
CA ALA A 64 21.29 -23.12 22.93
C ALA A 64 20.73 -21.93 22.14
N ARG A 65 20.67 -20.74 22.76
CA ARG A 65 20.21 -19.51 22.10
C ARG A 65 21.16 -19.09 20.98
N CYS A 66 22.46 -19.03 21.26
CA CYS A 66 23.51 -18.75 20.28
C CYS A 66 23.51 -19.75 19.12
N ALA A 67 23.37 -21.05 19.40
CA ALA A 67 23.28 -22.09 18.37
C ALA A 67 22.05 -21.88 17.47
N SER A 68 20.90 -21.52 18.04
CA SER A 68 19.66 -21.26 17.32
C SER A 68 19.76 -20.04 16.41
N ILE A 69 20.27 -18.91 16.92
CA ILE A 69 20.50 -17.68 16.12
C ILE A 69 21.45 -17.98 14.96
N LYS A 70 22.54 -18.68 15.22
CA LYS A 70 23.50 -19.08 14.17
C LYS A 70 22.83 -19.91 13.07
N ARG A 71 21.96 -20.85 13.43
CA ARG A 71 21.20 -21.67 12.46
C ARG A 71 20.22 -20.83 11.64
N LEU A 72 19.53 -19.88 12.27
CA LEU A 72 18.58 -18.98 11.61
C LEU A 72 19.26 -18.06 10.60
N LEU A 73 20.39 -17.46 10.97
CA LEU A 73 21.17 -16.59 10.08
C LEU A 73 21.84 -17.34 8.91
N ALA A 74 21.99 -18.67 9.01
CA ALA A 74 22.53 -19.52 7.96
C ALA A 74 21.48 -20.02 6.93
N VAL A 75 20.19 -19.72 7.14
CA VAL A 75 19.11 -20.14 6.25
C VAL A 75 19.33 -19.61 4.83
N GLN A 76 19.10 -20.47 3.83
CA GLN A 76 19.20 -20.13 2.40
C GLN A 76 17.89 -19.50 1.89
N SER A 77 17.50 -18.39 2.52
CA SER A 77 16.35 -17.59 2.14
C SER A 77 16.62 -16.15 2.51
N THR A 78 16.73 -15.27 1.50
CA THR A 78 16.88 -13.83 1.71
C THR A 78 15.71 -13.34 2.55
N GLY A 79 14.47 -13.59 2.13
CA GLY A 79 13.27 -13.11 2.83
C GLY A 79 13.22 -13.49 4.31
N ALA A 80 13.55 -14.73 4.67
CA ALA A 80 13.58 -15.14 6.07
C ALA A 80 14.70 -14.44 6.87
N VAL A 81 15.90 -14.38 6.29
CA VAL A 81 17.05 -13.73 6.95
C VAL A 81 16.83 -12.22 7.12
N LEU A 82 16.12 -11.56 6.21
CA LEU A 82 15.75 -10.14 6.38
C LEU A 82 14.91 -9.92 7.64
N VAL A 83 13.90 -10.76 7.87
CA VAL A 83 13.05 -10.70 9.07
C VAL A 83 13.86 -10.95 10.34
N PHE A 84 14.77 -11.93 10.30
CA PHE A 84 15.62 -12.23 11.46
C PHE A 84 16.56 -11.07 11.78
N ILE A 85 17.19 -10.48 10.76
CA ILE A 85 18.08 -9.33 10.95
C ILE A 85 17.31 -8.12 11.45
N ALA A 86 16.16 -7.80 10.86
CA ALA A 86 15.32 -6.71 11.31
C ALA A 86 14.95 -6.87 12.80
N THR A 87 14.49 -8.06 13.18
CA THR A 87 14.10 -8.37 14.57
C THR A 87 15.28 -8.30 15.54
N LEU A 88 16.44 -8.87 15.19
CA LEU A 88 17.64 -8.84 16.03
C LEU A 88 18.18 -7.41 16.20
N VAL A 89 18.13 -6.58 15.15
CA VAL A 89 18.54 -5.18 15.21
C VAL A 89 17.55 -4.35 16.03
N ALA A 90 16.25 -4.57 15.86
CA ALA A 90 15.22 -3.88 16.66
C ALA A 90 15.30 -4.21 18.15
N ARG A 91 15.77 -5.41 18.49
CA ARG A 91 15.95 -5.90 19.87
C ARG A 91 17.43 -5.98 20.27
N TRP A 92 18.25 -5.06 19.77
CA TRP A 92 19.70 -5.10 19.98
C TRP A 92 20.08 -5.23 21.46
N ASP A 93 19.43 -4.46 22.34
CA ASP A 93 19.73 -4.45 23.78
C ASP A 93 19.41 -5.77 24.50
N ASP A 94 18.64 -6.67 23.86
CA ASP A 94 18.33 -8.01 24.40
C ASP A 94 19.36 -9.08 23.99
N LEU A 95 20.27 -8.73 23.08
CA LEU A 95 21.30 -9.62 22.57
C LEU A 95 22.51 -9.68 23.52
N ARG A 96 23.24 -10.78 23.46
CA ARG A 96 24.55 -10.96 24.10
C ARG A 96 25.67 -10.61 23.12
N GLU A 97 26.86 -10.39 23.65
CA GLU A 97 28.08 -10.08 22.87
C GLU A 97 28.35 -11.06 21.72
N ASP A 98 28.16 -12.36 21.94
CA ASP A 98 28.34 -13.38 20.91
C ASP A 98 27.27 -13.25 19.79
N GLU A 99 26.06 -12.85 20.15
CA GLU A 99 24.93 -12.69 19.22
C GLU A 99 25.06 -11.39 18.42
N HIS A 100 25.51 -10.31 19.05
CA HIS A 100 25.97 -9.09 18.38
C HIS A 100 27.04 -9.41 17.36
N SER A 101 28.03 -10.22 17.75
CA SER A 101 29.12 -10.66 16.87
C SER A 101 28.61 -11.44 15.67
N MET A 102 27.61 -12.30 15.83
CA MET A 102 27.01 -13.04 14.71
C MET A 102 26.30 -12.12 13.71
N VAL A 103 25.51 -11.17 14.19
CA VAL A 103 24.79 -10.21 13.33
C VAL A 103 25.79 -9.31 12.58
N THR A 104 26.76 -8.74 13.29
CA THR A 104 27.78 -7.87 12.69
C THR A 104 28.65 -8.59 11.67
N GLN A 105 29.06 -9.85 11.94
CA GLN A 105 29.79 -10.67 10.98
C GLN A 105 28.97 -10.96 9.73
N LEU A 106 27.67 -11.25 9.85
CA LEU A 106 26.81 -11.47 8.70
C LEU A 106 26.69 -10.20 7.85
N LEU A 107 26.50 -9.04 8.46
CA LEU A 107 26.39 -7.76 7.76
C LEU A 107 27.71 -7.33 7.10
N ALA A 108 28.85 -7.76 7.64
CA ALA A 108 30.18 -7.54 7.07
C ALA A 108 30.55 -8.56 5.98
N SER A 109 29.78 -9.64 5.80
CA SER A 109 30.11 -10.72 4.87
C SER A 109 29.86 -10.35 3.39
N ASP A 110 30.53 -11.09 2.50
CA ASP A 110 30.37 -10.96 1.04
C ASP A 110 29.25 -11.83 0.46
N ARG A 111 28.16 -12.03 1.23
CA ARG A 111 26.99 -12.76 0.72
C ARG A 111 26.37 -12.03 -0.47
N GLU A 112 25.90 -12.81 -1.45
CA GLU A 112 25.30 -12.28 -2.68
C GLU A 112 24.11 -11.35 -2.38
N ASP A 113 23.26 -11.75 -1.42
CA ASP A 113 22.08 -11.02 -0.95
C ASP A 113 22.37 -10.02 0.18
N GLY A 114 23.66 -9.78 0.51
CA GLY A 114 24.07 -8.98 1.66
C GLY A 114 23.60 -7.52 1.62
N ILE A 115 23.30 -6.98 0.43
CA ILE A 115 22.74 -5.63 0.30
C ILE A 115 21.34 -5.52 0.93
N TRP A 116 20.54 -6.58 0.81
CA TRP A 116 19.21 -6.62 1.40
C TRP A 116 19.28 -6.74 2.91
N MET A 117 20.23 -7.53 3.45
CA MET A 117 20.45 -7.64 4.89
C MET A 117 20.86 -6.29 5.50
N LYS A 118 21.77 -5.56 4.83
CA LYS A 118 22.15 -4.20 5.22
C LYS A 118 20.95 -3.26 5.18
N ALA A 119 20.11 -3.35 4.15
CA ALA A 119 18.89 -2.56 4.08
C ALA A 119 17.93 -2.87 5.24
N ALA A 120 17.64 -4.14 5.52
CA ALA A 120 16.79 -4.55 6.63
C ALA A 120 17.30 -4.05 8.00
N ALA A 121 18.62 -4.10 8.22
CA ALA A 121 19.23 -3.55 9.42
C ALA A 121 19.11 -2.02 9.49
N LEU A 122 19.34 -1.31 8.38
CA LEU A 122 19.32 0.16 8.35
C LEU A 122 17.91 0.74 8.40
N THR A 123 16.87 0.02 8.00
CA THR A 123 15.48 0.53 7.96
C THR A 123 14.73 0.44 9.28
N GLN A 124 15.36 -0.10 10.32
CA GLN A 124 14.75 -0.19 11.65
C GLN A 124 14.52 1.20 12.28
N ASN A 125 13.57 1.28 13.21
CA ASN A 125 13.24 2.51 13.94
C ASN A 125 14.46 3.09 14.66
N SER A 126 15.21 2.22 15.32
CA SER A 126 16.46 2.52 16.01
C SER A 126 17.53 1.60 15.46
N VAL A 127 18.63 2.18 14.98
CA VAL A 127 19.77 1.42 14.45
C VAL A 127 20.96 1.60 15.39
N PRO A 128 21.49 0.52 16.00
CA PRO A 128 22.61 0.59 16.93
C PRO A 128 23.87 1.21 16.31
N GLU A 129 24.68 1.87 17.14
CA GLU A 129 25.91 2.56 16.69
C GLU A 129 26.90 1.60 16.02
N GLU A 130 26.98 0.36 16.48
CA GLU A 130 27.83 -0.68 15.90
C GLU A 130 27.42 -1.01 14.46
N ILE A 131 26.10 -1.12 14.23
CA ILE A 131 25.53 -1.39 12.90
C ILE A 131 25.75 -0.19 11.99
N GLN A 132 25.54 1.03 12.48
CA GLN A 132 25.82 2.26 11.74
C GLN A 132 27.32 2.33 11.37
N LYS A 133 28.22 2.04 12.31
CA LYS A 133 29.67 2.06 12.06
C LYS A 133 30.09 1.05 10.99
N ILE A 134 29.53 -0.16 11.01
CA ILE A 134 29.86 -1.21 10.04
C ILE A 134 29.35 -0.86 8.64
N ILE A 135 28.13 -0.35 8.52
CA ILE A 135 27.48 -0.16 7.22
C ILE A 135 27.75 1.23 6.64
N LEU A 136 27.72 2.27 7.47
CA LEU A 136 27.86 3.68 7.10
C LEU A 136 29.27 4.22 7.32
N GLY A 137 30.13 3.48 8.04
CA GLY A 137 31.49 3.92 8.38
C GLY A 137 31.55 4.95 9.52
N SER A 138 30.41 5.27 10.15
CA SER A 138 30.32 6.23 11.27
C SER A 138 29.28 5.79 12.30
N THR A 139 29.54 6.05 13.58
CA THR A 139 28.60 5.76 14.69
C THR A 139 27.44 6.76 14.75
N ASP A 140 27.60 7.94 14.15
CA ASP A 140 26.60 9.01 14.06
C ASP A 140 25.96 9.12 12.65
N GLY A 141 26.03 8.05 11.86
CA GLY A 141 25.61 8.05 10.45
C GLY A 141 24.15 8.45 10.23
N PHE A 142 23.27 8.28 11.22
CA PHE A 142 21.87 8.72 11.18
C PHE A 142 21.60 10.07 11.88
N HIS A 143 22.59 10.69 12.51
CA HIS A 143 22.47 12.04 13.07
C HIS A 143 22.73 13.15 12.04
N VAL A 144 22.87 12.78 10.76
CA VAL A 144 23.05 13.72 9.63
C VAL A 144 21.71 14.09 8.98
N SER A 145 21.70 15.15 8.16
CA SER A 145 20.52 15.50 7.37
C SER A 145 20.19 14.43 6.32
N ALA A 146 18.92 14.32 5.94
CA ALA A 146 18.47 13.41 4.87
C ALA A 146 19.28 13.58 3.57
N THR A 147 19.55 14.82 3.16
CA THR A 147 20.39 15.13 1.99
C THR A 147 21.78 14.51 2.10
N LYS A 148 22.45 14.69 3.25
CA LYS A 148 23.79 14.16 3.46
C LYS A 148 23.78 12.62 3.50
N LEU A 149 22.76 12.01 4.09
CA LEU A 149 22.61 10.55 4.09
C LEU A 149 22.42 9.99 2.66
N ILE A 150 21.60 10.65 1.83
CA ILE A 150 21.40 10.30 0.42
C ILE A 150 22.72 10.36 -0.36
N GLU A 151 23.55 11.37 -0.12
CA GLU A 151 24.86 11.54 -0.79
C GLU A 151 25.90 10.52 -0.32
N GLN A 152 25.84 10.10 0.95
CA GLN A 152 26.80 9.16 1.53
C GLN A 152 26.51 7.69 1.20
N LEU A 153 25.23 7.32 1.04
CA LEU A 153 24.85 5.94 0.78
C LEU A 153 25.19 5.52 -0.66
N PRO A 154 25.82 4.35 -0.86
CA PRO A 154 25.96 3.78 -2.19
C PRO A 154 24.58 3.65 -2.89
N PRO A 155 24.42 4.03 -4.17
CA PRO A 155 23.11 4.10 -4.82
C PRO A 155 22.29 2.79 -4.75
N LYS A 156 22.96 1.64 -4.86
CA LYS A 156 22.29 0.34 -4.75
C LYS A 156 21.77 0.08 -3.33
N LEU A 157 22.50 0.50 -2.30
CA LEU A 157 22.07 0.34 -0.91
C LEU A 157 20.94 1.30 -0.58
N LEU A 158 21.02 2.56 -1.02
CA LEU A 158 19.91 3.52 -0.90
C LEU A 158 18.62 2.96 -1.55
N THR A 159 18.73 2.41 -2.76
CA THR A 159 17.60 1.77 -3.45
C THR A 159 17.04 0.60 -2.65
N ALA A 160 17.91 -0.27 -2.11
CA ALA A 160 17.48 -1.41 -1.29
C ALA A 160 16.78 -0.95 0.00
N CYS A 161 17.30 0.09 0.68
CA CYS A 161 16.67 0.65 1.87
C CYS A 161 15.31 1.28 1.58
N ILE A 162 15.17 2.05 0.49
CA ILE A 162 13.87 2.62 0.10
C ILE A 162 12.87 1.51 -0.20
N ARG A 163 13.27 0.48 -0.95
CA ARG A 163 12.40 -0.67 -1.26
C ARG A 163 12.00 -1.47 -0.03
N MET A 164 12.96 -1.71 0.88
CA MET A 164 12.72 -2.37 2.17
C MET A 164 11.73 -1.56 3.01
N HIS A 165 11.98 -0.26 3.18
CA HIS A 165 11.09 0.61 3.96
C HIS A 165 9.67 0.67 3.39
N ARG A 166 9.53 0.72 2.07
CA ARG A 166 8.21 0.77 1.41
C ARG A 166 7.48 -0.58 1.35
N GLY A 167 8.20 -1.69 1.60
CA GLY A 167 7.68 -3.03 1.36
C GLY A 167 7.46 -3.33 -0.13
N ALA A 168 8.17 -2.66 -1.05
CA ALA A 168 7.94 -2.79 -2.48
C ALA A 168 9.22 -3.04 -3.27
N PRO A 169 9.23 -3.92 -4.29
CA PRO A 169 8.15 -4.83 -4.69
C PRO A 169 7.94 -6.03 -3.75
N GLN A 170 6.93 -6.86 -4.03
CA GLN A 170 6.73 -8.15 -3.33
C GLN A 170 7.96 -9.06 -3.48
N PRO A 171 8.32 -9.85 -2.45
CA PRO A 171 7.56 -10.11 -1.22
C PRO A 171 7.80 -9.17 -0.03
N LEU A 172 8.51 -8.04 -0.18
CA LEU A 172 8.93 -7.24 0.98
C LEU A 172 7.77 -6.78 1.86
N TRP A 173 6.61 -6.45 1.28
CA TRP A 173 5.39 -6.15 2.01
C TRP A 173 4.95 -7.30 2.92
N TYR A 174 4.94 -8.53 2.38
CA TYR A 174 4.52 -9.73 3.09
C TYR A 174 5.50 -10.19 4.18
N LEU A 175 6.66 -9.55 4.32
CA LEU A 175 7.62 -9.86 5.37
C LEU A 175 7.43 -9.00 6.63
N GLY A 176 6.51 -8.02 6.62
CA GLY A 176 6.09 -7.31 7.83
C GLY A 176 7.07 -6.29 8.43
N HIS A 177 8.23 -6.05 7.82
CA HIS A 177 9.25 -5.08 8.28
C HIS A 177 9.37 -3.83 7.39
N HIS A 178 8.23 -3.36 6.89
CA HIS A 178 8.10 -2.14 6.11
C HIS A 178 7.46 -1.07 7.01
N HIS A 179 7.80 0.20 6.77
CA HIS A 179 7.31 1.34 7.54
C HIS A 179 7.50 1.22 9.06
N ASP A 180 8.67 0.73 9.50
CA ASP A 180 9.08 0.55 10.91
C ASP A 180 9.20 1.87 11.71
N ASN A 181 8.48 2.93 11.33
CA ASN A 181 8.42 4.23 11.99
C ASN A 181 9.75 5.00 12.13
N SER A 182 10.78 4.60 11.38
CA SER A 182 12.08 5.27 11.38
C SER A 182 12.00 6.73 10.90
N PRO A 183 12.25 7.73 11.78
CA PRO A 183 12.20 9.14 11.39
C PRO A 183 13.21 9.50 10.31
N THR A 184 14.36 8.82 10.31
CA THR A 184 15.42 8.97 9.29
C THR A 184 14.88 8.67 7.90
N TRP A 185 14.23 7.52 7.72
CA TRP A 185 13.72 7.12 6.41
C TRP A 185 12.52 7.93 5.96
N TYR A 186 11.66 8.37 6.87
CA TYR A 186 10.64 9.37 6.55
C TYR A 186 11.28 10.68 6.03
N GLY A 187 12.36 11.15 6.65
CA GLY A 187 13.12 12.30 6.16
C GLY A 187 13.75 12.09 4.78
N VAL A 188 14.34 10.92 4.54
CA VAL A 188 14.94 10.55 3.24
C VAL A 188 13.88 10.51 2.14
N ILE A 189 12.72 9.88 2.38
CA ILE A 189 11.63 9.78 1.41
C ILE A 189 11.09 11.16 1.06
N ARG A 190 10.84 12.01 2.05
CA ARG A 190 10.45 13.41 1.85
C ARG A 190 11.46 14.17 0.99
N GLN A 191 12.76 14.00 1.24
CA GLN A 191 13.80 14.68 0.49
C GLN A 191 13.88 14.18 -0.96
N LEU A 192 13.84 12.87 -1.18
CA LEU A 192 13.89 12.26 -2.52
C LEU A 192 12.66 12.61 -3.36
N ALA A 193 11.47 12.70 -2.75
CA ALA A 193 10.25 13.15 -3.43
C ALA A 193 10.30 14.63 -3.86
N ARG A 194 11.32 15.40 -3.45
CA ARG A 194 11.58 16.78 -3.91
C ARG A 194 12.68 16.85 -4.98
N MET A 195 13.22 15.71 -5.42
CA MET A 195 14.34 15.63 -6.35
C MET A 195 13.93 14.94 -7.66
N PRO A 196 13.26 15.64 -8.60
CA PRO A 196 12.65 15.02 -9.80
C PRO A 196 13.65 14.32 -10.72
N SER A 197 14.93 14.69 -10.68
CA SER A 197 16.00 14.04 -11.44
C SER A 197 16.58 12.79 -10.77
N HIS A 198 16.21 12.48 -9.53
CA HIS A 198 16.75 11.34 -8.81
C HIS A 198 16.04 10.04 -9.24
N PRO A 199 16.75 8.92 -9.46
CA PRO A 199 16.13 7.65 -9.90
C PRO A 199 15.05 7.07 -8.98
N LEU A 200 15.03 7.49 -7.72
CA LEU A 200 14.04 7.07 -6.70
C LEU A 200 12.92 8.10 -6.47
N PHE A 201 12.84 9.15 -7.29
CA PHE A 201 11.82 10.20 -7.15
C PHE A 201 10.41 9.63 -7.15
N GLU A 202 10.04 8.88 -8.20
CA GLU A 202 8.69 8.33 -8.36
C GLU A 202 8.37 7.30 -7.27
N ASP A 203 9.37 6.49 -6.89
CA ASP A 203 9.27 5.53 -5.79
C ASP A 203 8.90 6.23 -4.47
N CYS A 204 9.60 7.32 -4.13
CA CYS A 204 9.35 8.09 -2.92
C CYS A 204 8.08 8.96 -3.02
N LEU A 205 7.71 9.39 -4.21
CA LEU A 205 6.49 10.16 -4.42
C LEU A 205 5.23 9.29 -4.27
N ASN A 206 5.21 8.10 -4.88
CA ASN A 206 4.12 7.13 -4.75
C ASN A 206 3.92 6.70 -3.28
N GLU A 207 5.01 6.61 -2.54
CA GLU A 207 5.00 6.36 -1.10
C GLU A 207 4.29 7.48 -0.31
N ILE A 208 4.52 8.75 -0.67
CA ILE A 208 3.81 9.88 -0.05
C ILE A 208 2.33 9.89 -0.45
N PHE A 209 2.00 9.53 -1.70
CA PHE A 209 0.61 9.40 -2.15
C PHE A 209 -0.15 8.39 -1.30
N SER A 210 0.42 7.20 -1.14
CA SER A 210 -0.28 6.02 -0.62
C SER A 210 -0.40 5.99 0.91
N PHE A 211 0.34 6.82 1.64
CA PHE A 211 0.44 6.75 3.10
C PHE A 211 0.37 8.11 3.79
N GLU A 212 -0.66 8.90 3.48
CA GLU A 212 -0.89 10.23 4.06
C GLU A 212 -0.78 10.24 5.60
N SER A 213 -1.34 9.22 6.27
CA SER A 213 -1.31 9.11 7.74
C SER A 213 0.10 9.04 8.33
N ARG A 214 1.12 8.63 7.55
CA ARG A 214 2.53 8.54 7.98
C ARG A 214 3.32 9.81 7.70
N TYR A 215 3.05 10.45 6.56
CA TYR A 215 3.80 11.62 6.11
C TYR A 215 3.16 12.96 6.51
N GLY A 216 1.86 12.95 6.78
CA GLY A 216 1.04 14.11 7.11
C GLY A 216 0.24 14.61 5.91
N ALA A 217 -0.97 15.09 6.16
CA ALA A 217 -1.93 15.54 5.13
C ALA A 217 -1.38 16.59 4.17
N ASP A 218 -0.48 17.47 4.64
CA ASP A 218 0.08 18.54 3.82
C ASP A 218 1.36 18.17 3.07
N GLU A 219 1.96 17.00 3.31
CA GLU A 219 3.31 16.69 2.79
C GLU A 219 3.34 16.69 1.27
N LEU A 220 2.35 16.06 0.62
CA LEU A 220 2.28 16.02 -0.84
C LEU A 220 2.10 17.41 -1.43
N SER A 221 1.20 18.20 -0.84
CA SER A 221 1.00 19.60 -1.18
C SER A 221 2.28 20.44 -1.02
N GLN A 222 3.14 20.16 -0.04
CA GLN A 222 4.45 20.83 0.10
C GLN A 222 5.45 20.40 -0.97
N VAL A 223 5.48 19.11 -1.32
CA VAL A 223 6.31 18.60 -2.43
C VAL A 223 5.90 19.27 -3.74
N ILE A 224 4.59 19.32 -4.04
CA ILE A 224 4.05 19.96 -5.24
C ILE A 224 4.50 21.43 -5.35
N ARG A 225 4.44 22.19 -4.25
CA ARG A 225 4.87 23.60 -4.23
C ARG A 225 6.38 23.80 -4.43
N TYR A 226 7.19 22.81 -4.06
CA TYR A 226 8.64 22.87 -4.21
C TYR A 226 9.09 22.65 -5.65
N LEU A 227 8.33 21.87 -6.42
CA LEU A 227 8.71 21.42 -7.75
C LEU A 227 8.49 22.49 -8.83
N ASP A 228 9.32 22.44 -9.87
CA ASP A 228 9.12 23.27 -11.06
C ASP A 228 7.85 22.88 -11.86
N ALA A 229 7.54 23.66 -12.88
CA ALA A 229 6.36 23.45 -13.73
C ALA A 229 6.32 22.06 -14.38
N SER A 230 7.42 21.64 -15.02
CA SER A 230 7.48 20.37 -15.74
C SER A 230 7.36 19.18 -14.80
N SER A 231 7.97 19.29 -13.62
CA SER A 231 7.94 18.27 -12.59
C SER A 231 6.54 18.15 -11.97
N ARG A 232 5.82 19.26 -11.77
CA ARG A 232 4.41 19.26 -11.32
C ARG A 232 3.49 18.57 -12.33
N GLU A 233 3.68 18.78 -13.63
CA GLU A 233 2.92 18.05 -14.66
C GLU A 233 3.16 16.54 -14.59
N ASN A 234 4.41 16.11 -14.33
CA ASN A 234 4.71 14.70 -14.11
C ASN A 234 4.01 14.15 -12.85
N VAL A 235 4.06 14.89 -11.73
CA VAL A 235 3.36 14.52 -10.48
C VAL A 235 1.85 14.36 -10.73
N PHE A 236 1.23 15.28 -11.48
CA PHE A 236 -0.19 15.17 -11.85
C PHE A 236 -0.50 13.86 -12.57
N ASN A 237 0.32 13.49 -13.57
CA ASN A 237 0.12 12.25 -14.32
C ASN A 237 0.30 11.02 -13.44
N LEU A 238 1.31 11.01 -12.56
CA LEU A 238 1.57 9.91 -11.62
C LEU A 238 0.42 9.76 -10.60
N LEU A 239 -0.06 10.85 -10.03
CA LEU A 239 -1.17 10.84 -9.07
C LEU A 239 -2.48 10.40 -9.75
N LEU A 240 -2.74 10.88 -10.97
CA LEU A 240 -3.90 10.48 -11.75
C LEU A 240 -3.87 8.98 -12.08
N GLU A 241 -2.71 8.46 -12.50
CA GLU A 241 -2.56 7.03 -12.79
C GLU A 241 -2.73 6.18 -11.53
N TRP A 242 -2.08 6.57 -10.42
CA TRP A 242 -2.28 5.93 -9.11
C TRP A 242 -3.76 5.87 -8.71
N LYS A 243 -4.49 6.97 -8.92
CA LYS A 243 -5.91 7.07 -8.58
C LYS A 243 -6.79 6.07 -9.35
N THR A 244 -6.36 5.60 -10.52
CA THR A 244 -7.12 4.60 -11.29
C THR A 244 -7.18 3.23 -10.62
N ASP A 245 -6.20 2.93 -9.75
CA ASP A 245 -6.11 1.67 -9.01
C ASP A 245 -6.60 1.78 -7.56
N VAL A 246 -6.95 2.99 -7.10
CA VAL A 246 -7.38 3.26 -5.71
C VAL A 246 -8.80 3.84 -5.66
N VAL A 247 -9.66 3.22 -4.86
CA VAL A 247 -11.02 3.69 -4.57
C VAL A 247 -10.99 4.51 -3.27
N GLY A 248 -11.66 5.66 -3.24
CA GLY A 248 -11.50 6.63 -2.14
C GLY A 248 -10.20 7.43 -2.26
N GLU A 249 -9.66 7.96 -1.17
CA GLU A 249 -8.41 8.75 -1.13
C GLU A 249 -8.31 9.76 -2.29
N TRP A 250 -9.14 10.79 -2.23
CA TRP A 250 -9.39 11.66 -3.37
C TRP A 250 -8.24 12.60 -3.72
N HIS A 251 -7.31 12.85 -2.78
CA HIS A 251 -6.24 13.84 -2.89
C HIS A 251 -6.73 15.18 -3.48
N GLN A 252 -7.92 15.57 -3.04
CA GLN A 252 -8.62 16.73 -3.58
C GLN A 252 -7.79 18.02 -3.46
N PRO A 253 -7.16 18.33 -2.30
CA PRO A 253 -6.31 19.51 -2.19
C PRO A 253 -5.16 19.51 -3.20
N GLU A 254 -4.58 18.34 -3.47
CA GLU A 254 -3.43 18.18 -4.35
C GLU A 254 -3.80 18.30 -5.83
N PHE A 255 -4.90 17.69 -6.27
CA PHE A 255 -5.41 17.89 -7.63
C PHE A 255 -5.77 19.36 -7.88
N ASP A 256 -6.46 20.00 -6.94
CA ASP A 256 -6.84 21.41 -7.06
C ASP A 256 -5.59 22.30 -7.09
N LEU A 257 -4.59 22.01 -6.26
CA LEU A 257 -3.31 22.71 -6.22
C LEU A 257 -2.54 22.55 -7.53
N LEU A 258 -2.44 21.34 -8.09
CA LEU A 258 -1.76 21.08 -9.37
C LEU A 258 -2.42 21.84 -10.53
N LEU A 259 -3.75 21.90 -10.55
CA LEU A 259 -4.52 22.66 -11.53
C LEU A 259 -4.38 24.18 -11.36
N GLU A 260 -4.33 24.66 -10.12
CA GLU A 260 -4.03 26.08 -9.81
C GLU A 260 -2.63 26.47 -10.27
N LEU A 261 -1.68 25.57 -10.07
CA LEU A 261 -0.27 25.74 -10.34
C LEU A 261 0.13 25.42 -11.79
N ALA A 262 -0.82 25.07 -12.65
CA ALA A 262 -0.59 24.76 -14.06
C ALA A 262 0.14 25.94 -14.76
N PRO A 263 1.12 25.68 -15.64
CA PRO A 263 1.94 26.75 -16.25
C PRO A 263 1.15 27.77 -17.07
N ASN A 264 0.06 27.34 -17.68
CA ASN A 264 -0.84 28.15 -18.49
C ASN A 264 -2.21 27.45 -18.61
N ASP A 265 -3.17 28.13 -19.24
CA ASP A 265 -4.53 27.63 -19.43
C ASP A 265 -4.59 26.37 -20.30
N ASP A 266 -3.69 26.20 -21.28
CA ASP A 266 -3.66 25.02 -22.15
C ASP A 266 -3.24 23.77 -21.36
N SER A 267 -2.18 23.85 -20.55
CA SER A 267 -1.78 22.78 -19.63
C SER A 267 -2.90 22.43 -18.66
N ARG A 268 -3.59 23.44 -18.09
CA ARG A 268 -4.73 23.18 -17.18
C ARG A 268 -5.87 22.47 -17.89
N ASN A 269 -6.23 22.92 -19.10
CA ASN A 269 -7.29 22.30 -19.88
C ASN A 269 -6.95 20.85 -20.25
N GLU A 270 -5.68 20.57 -20.55
CA GLU A 270 -5.20 19.22 -20.81
C GLU A 270 -5.28 18.33 -19.56
N MET A 271 -4.87 18.83 -18.38
CA MET A 271 -5.04 18.11 -17.12
C MET A 271 -6.51 17.77 -16.85
N VAL A 272 -7.43 18.74 -17.02
CA VAL A 272 -8.88 18.50 -16.87
C VAL A 272 -9.38 17.46 -17.88
N ARG A 273 -8.89 17.50 -19.13
CA ARG A 273 -9.21 16.51 -20.16
C ARG A 273 -8.79 15.11 -19.73
N LEU A 274 -7.59 14.96 -19.18
CA LEU A 274 -7.07 13.67 -18.68
C LEU A 274 -7.88 13.16 -17.47
N MET A 275 -8.29 14.04 -16.54
CA MET A 275 -9.19 13.64 -15.44
C MET A 275 -10.51 13.09 -15.99
N VAL A 276 -11.11 13.75 -16.99
CA VAL A 276 -12.34 13.27 -17.63
C VAL A 276 -12.12 11.94 -18.35
N GLU A 277 -10.98 11.76 -19.02
CA GLU A 277 -10.64 10.53 -19.74
C GLU A 277 -10.52 9.32 -18.81
N LYS A 278 -9.99 9.50 -17.60
CA LYS A 278 -9.83 8.45 -16.58
C LYS A 278 -11.02 8.34 -15.62
N SER A 279 -12.00 9.23 -15.73
CA SER A 279 -13.06 9.38 -14.74
C SER A 279 -13.96 8.16 -14.58
N ASP A 280 -14.17 7.38 -15.65
CA ASP A 280 -14.96 6.15 -15.62
C ASP A 280 -14.28 4.99 -14.88
N MET A 281 -12.97 5.05 -14.67
CA MET A 281 -12.21 4.11 -13.85
C MET A 281 -12.20 4.49 -12.36
N ILE A 282 -12.36 5.78 -12.08
CA ILE A 282 -12.14 6.39 -10.75
C ILE A 282 -13.47 6.63 -10.01
N ILE A 283 -14.47 7.15 -10.72
CA ILE A 283 -15.74 7.60 -10.14
C ILE A 283 -16.69 6.42 -10.06
N GLU A 284 -17.20 6.16 -8.86
CA GLU A 284 -18.21 5.12 -8.64
C GLU A 284 -19.59 5.73 -8.37
N PHE A 285 -19.64 6.89 -7.70
CA PHE A 285 -20.84 7.66 -7.35
C PHE A 285 -20.78 9.08 -7.93
N ILE A 286 -21.95 9.68 -8.21
CA ILE A 286 -22.00 11.07 -8.69
C ILE A 286 -21.41 12.02 -7.64
N GLU A 287 -21.60 11.71 -6.36
CA GLU A 287 -21.09 12.48 -5.23
C GLU A 287 -19.55 12.55 -5.21
N ASP A 288 -18.87 11.52 -5.72
CA ASP A 288 -17.41 11.44 -5.80
C ASP A 288 -16.80 12.60 -6.62
N ILE A 289 -17.55 13.16 -7.57
CA ILE A 289 -17.11 14.34 -8.35
C ILE A 289 -16.82 15.51 -7.43
N ASN A 290 -17.60 15.67 -6.35
CA ASN A 290 -17.40 16.77 -5.40
C ASN A 290 -16.21 16.52 -4.49
N GLU A 291 -15.92 15.25 -4.19
CA GLU A 291 -14.80 14.81 -3.38
C GLU A 291 -13.48 14.82 -4.17
N TRP A 292 -13.51 14.71 -5.51
CA TRP A 292 -12.29 14.68 -6.32
C TRP A 292 -11.73 16.07 -6.65
N SER A 293 -12.58 17.08 -6.79
CA SER A 293 -12.13 18.47 -6.99
C SER A 293 -13.18 19.48 -6.52
N HIS A 294 -12.74 20.58 -5.90
CA HIS A 294 -13.60 21.74 -5.61
C HIS A 294 -13.73 22.71 -6.79
N ARG A 295 -12.92 22.55 -7.83
CA ARG A 295 -12.88 23.53 -8.93
C ARG A 295 -14.08 23.38 -9.86
N LEU A 296 -14.68 24.53 -10.21
CA LEU A 296 -15.90 24.58 -11.01
C LEU A 296 -15.68 24.13 -12.46
N ASP A 297 -14.50 24.40 -13.03
CA ASP A 297 -14.12 23.96 -14.37
C ASP A 297 -14.04 22.42 -14.46
N VAL A 298 -13.40 21.78 -13.48
CA VAL A 298 -13.33 20.32 -13.35
C VAL A 298 -14.72 19.71 -13.18
N ARG A 299 -15.51 20.22 -12.23
CA ARG A 299 -16.88 19.71 -11.96
C ARG A 299 -17.78 19.80 -13.19
N LYS A 300 -17.75 20.93 -13.92
CA LYS A 300 -18.53 21.07 -15.16
C LYS A 300 -18.07 20.10 -16.25
N ALA A 301 -16.77 19.86 -16.37
CA ALA A 301 -16.24 18.91 -17.34
C ALA A 301 -16.67 17.46 -17.03
N LEU A 302 -16.63 17.07 -15.75
CA LEU A 302 -17.10 15.77 -15.27
C LEU A 302 -18.63 15.64 -15.40
N GLU A 303 -19.41 16.66 -15.00
CA GLU A 303 -20.87 16.69 -15.19
C GLU A 303 -21.28 16.45 -16.64
N LYS A 304 -20.53 17.04 -17.59
CA LYS A 304 -20.75 16.81 -19.01
C LYS A 304 -20.43 15.37 -19.43
N SER A 305 -19.42 14.75 -18.84
CA SER A 305 -19.08 13.34 -19.09
C SER A 305 -20.13 12.36 -18.54
N PHE A 306 -20.78 12.71 -17.43
CA PHE A 306 -21.77 11.90 -16.71
C PHE A 306 -23.19 12.49 -16.79
N GLN A 307 -23.52 13.16 -17.91
CA GLN A 307 -24.77 13.93 -18.03
C GLN A 307 -26.04 13.10 -17.74
N ASN A 308 -26.06 11.84 -18.17
CA ASN A 308 -27.19 10.93 -17.93
C ASN A 308 -27.35 10.63 -16.44
N ASP A 309 -26.27 10.32 -15.75
CA ASP A 309 -26.24 10.07 -14.31
C ASP A 309 -26.80 11.28 -13.53
N PHE A 310 -26.33 12.50 -13.83
CA PHE A 310 -26.84 13.73 -13.21
C PHE A 310 -28.31 13.99 -13.51
N MET A 311 -28.75 13.77 -14.75
CA MET A 311 -30.15 13.93 -15.14
C MET A 311 -31.05 12.97 -14.36
N ILE A 312 -30.68 11.69 -14.27
CA ILE A 312 -31.43 10.67 -13.54
C ILE A 312 -31.50 11.03 -12.05
N ARG A 313 -30.39 11.46 -11.45
CA ARG A 313 -30.35 11.90 -10.05
C ARG A 313 -31.25 13.11 -9.79
N LYS A 314 -31.34 14.06 -10.72
CA LYS A 314 -32.26 15.21 -10.62
C LYS A 314 -33.72 14.76 -10.65
N ILE A 315 -34.09 13.90 -11.62
CA ILE A 315 -35.45 13.34 -11.72
C ILE A 315 -35.80 12.62 -10.42
N TRP A 316 -34.89 11.78 -9.91
CA TRP A 316 -35.05 11.10 -8.65
C TRP A 316 -35.36 12.04 -7.48
N ASN A 317 -34.53 13.07 -7.28
CA ASN A 317 -34.67 14.01 -6.16
C ASN A 317 -36.00 14.78 -6.24
N SER A 318 -36.45 15.10 -7.46
CA SER A 318 -37.78 15.65 -7.68
C SER A 318 -38.88 14.66 -7.29
N LEU A 319 -38.76 13.38 -7.63
CA LEU A 319 -39.78 12.38 -7.30
C LEU A 319 -39.82 12.02 -5.82
N THR A 320 -38.67 11.94 -5.12
CA THR A 320 -38.63 11.66 -3.68
C THR A 320 -39.25 12.78 -2.85
N SER A 321 -39.02 14.04 -3.22
CA SER A 321 -39.64 15.19 -2.53
C SER A 321 -41.19 15.19 -2.62
N VAL A 322 -41.76 14.56 -3.64
CA VAL A 322 -43.21 14.45 -3.86
C VAL A 322 -43.83 13.22 -3.16
N ASN A 323 -43.02 12.26 -2.73
CA ASN A 323 -43.44 10.88 -2.46
C ASN A 323 -44.10 10.62 -1.09
N VAL A 324 -44.18 11.60 -0.18
CA VAL A 324 -44.66 11.38 1.20
C VAL A 324 -46.14 10.95 1.27
N ARG A 325 -46.92 11.07 0.18
CA ARG A 325 -48.36 10.67 0.11
C ARG A 325 -48.81 10.04 -1.22
N ALA A 326 -47.91 9.45 -2.02
CA ALA A 326 -48.25 8.95 -3.35
C ALA A 326 -49.10 7.66 -3.34
N THR A 327 -50.18 7.64 -4.12
CA THR A 327 -51.02 6.45 -4.37
C THR A 327 -50.27 5.41 -5.22
N THR A 328 -50.74 4.16 -5.22
CA THR A 328 -50.15 3.06 -6.04
C THR A 328 -50.04 3.42 -7.52
N GLN A 329 -51.02 4.15 -8.07
CA GLN A 329 -51.02 4.59 -9.47
C GLN A 329 -49.90 5.60 -9.74
N VAL A 330 -49.69 6.57 -8.84
CA VAL A 330 -48.60 7.55 -8.95
C VAL A 330 -47.24 6.87 -8.86
N ARG A 331 -47.07 5.91 -7.94
CA ARG A 331 -45.83 5.12 -7.83
C ARG A 331 -45.52 4.31 -9.09
N THR A 332 -46.54 3.79 -9.76
CA THR A 332 -46.39 3.06 -11.03
C THR A 332 -45.94 3.98 -12.15
N ILE A 333 -46.54 5.16 -12.27
CA ILE A 333 -46.14 6.18 -13.27
C ILE A 333 -44.69 6.61 -13.04
N PHE A 334 -44.29 6.85 -11.78
CA PHE A 334 -42.92 7.23 -11.45
C PHE A 334 -41.92 6.12 -11.76
N SER A 335 -42.29 4.86 -11.50
CA SER A 335 -41.45 3.70 -11.80
C SER A 335 -41.24 3.52 -13.31
N GLU A 336 -42.31 3.70 -14.11
CA GLU A 336 -42.21 3.64 -15.57
C GLU A 336 -41.37 4.79 -16.13
N LEU A 337 -41.58 6.01 -15.64
CA LEU A 337 -40.79 7.17 -16.06
C LEU A 337 -39.30 6.95 -15.82
N LEU A 338 -38.92 6.51 -14.62
CA LEU A 338 -37.51 6.27 -14.28
C LEU A 338 -36.91 5.11 -15.08
N THR A 339 -37.63 3.99 -15.18
CA THR A 339 -37.13 2.81 -15.90
C THR A 339 -36.96 3.13 -17.39
N SER A 340 -37.96 3.75 -18.02
CA SER A 340 -37.88 4.17 -19.43
C SER A 340 -36.81 5.25 -19.67
N THR A 341 -36.59 6.16 -18.72
CA THR A 341 -35.53 7.17 -18.84
C THR A 341 -34.15 6.53 -18.86
N ILE A 342 -33.90 5.54 -18.00
CA ILE A 342 -32.62 4.83 -17.94
C ILE A 342 -32.41 3.95 -19.18
N GLU A 343 -33.48 3.37 -19.74
CA GLU A 343 -33.40 2.63 -21.00
C GLU A 343 -33.05 3.54 -22.19
N ALA A 344 -33.64 4.73 -22.24
CA ALA A 344 -33.38 5.71 -23.31
C ALA A 344 -32.03 6.42 -23.14
N PHE A 345 -31.61 6.67 -21.91
CA PHE A 345 -30.40 7.41 -21.54
C PHE A 345 -29.61 6.63 -20.48
N PRO A 346 -28.91 5.55 -20.90
CA PRO A 346 -28.21 4.69 -19.96
C PRO A 346 -27.14 5.48 -19.18
N PRO A 347 -27.16 5.46 -17.84
CA PRO A 347 -26.11 6.04 -17.02
C PRO A 347 -24.82 5.25 -17.15
N LYS A 348 -23.68 5.95 -17.03
CA LYS A 348 -22.35 5.34 -17.08
C LYS A 348 -21.97 4.68 -15.76
N LEU A 349 -22.39 5.26 -14.63
CA LEU A 349 -21.95 4.81 -13.31
C LEU A 349 -22.77 3.60 -12.84
N PRO A 350 -22.12 2.52 -12.34
CA PRO A 350 -22.82 1.39 -11.74
C PRO A 350 -23.73 1.77 -10.57
N SER A 351 -23.35 2.79 -9.79
CA SER A 351 -24.13 3.27 -8.64
C SER A 351 -25.49 3.82 -9.03
N THR A 352 -25.61 4.52 -10.17
CA THR A 352 -26.89 5.03 -10.67
C THR A 352 -27.88 3.88 -10.92
N HIS A 353 -27.38 2.73 -11.37
CA HIS A 353 -28.19 1.51 -11.52
C HIS A 353 -28.54 0.85 -10.17
N TRP A 354 -27.66 0.91 -9.17
CA TRP A 354 -27.93 0.41 -7.82
C TRP A 354 -29.00 1.25 -7.10
N ASP A 355 -28.93 2.57 -7.24
CA ASP A 355 -29.91 3.49 -6.71
C ASP A 355 -31.28 3.24 -7.32
N LEU A 356 -31.39 3.05 -8.65
CA LEU A 356 -32.65 2.69 -9.30
C LEU A 356 -33.33 1.49 -8.62
N LYS A 357 -32.58 0.42 -8.38
CA LYS A 357 -33.12 -0.77 -7.73
C LYS A 357 -33.65 -0.45 -6.34
N ARG A 358 -32.86 0.24 -5.50
CA ARG A 358 -33.28 0.65 -4.14
C ARG A 358 -34.55 1.49 -4.17
N TYR A 359 -34.73 2.32 -5.19
CA TYR A 359 -35.95 3.11 -5.36
C TYR A 359 -37.19 2.27 -5.57
N LEU A 360 -37.11 1.37 -6.54
CA LEU A 360 -38.25 0.59 -7.00
C LEU A 360 -38.72 -0.32 -5.85
N GLU A 361 -37.75 -0.84 -5.10
CA GLU A 361 -37.99 -1.55 -3.84
C GLU A 361 -38.64 -0.65 -2.78
N ALA A 362 -38.12 0.57 -2.55
CA ALA A 362 -38.69 1.51 -1.59
C ALA A 362 -40.11 2.00 -1.97
N LEU A 363 -40.44 2.07 -3.25
CA LEU A 363 -41.79 2.35 -3.73
C LEU A 363 -42.76 1.18 -3.51
N GLY A 364 -42.26 -0.01 -3.18
CA GLY A 364 -43.04 -1.23 -3.04
C GLY A 364 -43.49 -1.82 -4.38
N VAL A 365 -42.83 -1.45 -5.47
CA VAL A 365 -43.17 -1.90 -6.83
C VAL A 365 -42.47 -3.24 -7.09
N LYS A 366 -43.22 -4.20 -7.66
CA LYS A 366 -42.76 -5.58 -7.88
C LYS A 366 -42.86 -5.96 -9.36
N GLY A 367 -42.23 -7.08 -9.71
CA GLY A 367 -42.38 -7.69 -11.03
C GLY A 367 -41.49 -7.05 -12.08
N ASP A 368 -42.10 -6.52 -13.15
CA ASP A 368 -41.40 -6.19 -14.40
C ASP A 368 -40.36 -5.07 -14.26
N PHE A 369 -40.63 -4.04 -13.45
CA PHE A 369 -39.70 -2.92 -13.23
C PHE A 369 -38.38 -3.35 -12.60
N LEU A 370 -38.42 -4.22 -11.59
CA LEU A 370 -37.22 -4.75 -10.93
C LEU A 370 -36.42 -5.65 -11.89
N ARG A 371 -37.11 -6.40 -12.75
CA ARG A 371 -36.48 -7.24 -13.78
C ARG A 371 -35.77 -6.38 -14.83
N ARG A 372 -36.43 -5.33 -15.35
CA ARG A 372 -35.84 -4.37 -16.31
C ARG A 372 -34.61 -3.69 -15.69
N ALA A 373 -34.73 -3.18 -14.46
CA ALA A 373 -33.63 -2.59 -13.71
C ALA A 373 -32.43 -3.56 -13.53
N ALA A 374 -32.70 -4.83 -13.22
CA ALA A 374 -31.66 -5.85 -13.06
C ALA A 374 -30.90 -6.12 -14.37
N VAL A 375 -31.60 -6.22 -15.50
CA VAL A 375 -30.97 -6.41 -16.83
C VAL A 375 -30.05 -5.24 -17.17
N MET A 376 -30.51 -4.00 -16.93
CA MET A 376 -29.70 -2.80 -17.17
C MET A 376 -28.46 -2.77 -16.28
N ARG A 377 -28.60 -3.13 -15.00
CA ARG A 377 -27.48 -3.23 -14.06
C ARG A 377 -26.44 -4.25 -14.52
N GLU A 378 -26.85 -5.46 -14.90
CA GLU A 378 -25.90 -6.50 -15.35
C GLU A 378 -25.13 -6.06 -16.60
N LYS A 379 -25.81 -5.38 -17.53
CA LYS A 379 -25.14 -4.78 -18.69
C LYS A 379 -24.12 -3.72 -18.28
N ALA A 380 -24.48 -2.81 -17.38
CA ALA A 380 -23.59 -1.76 -16.90
C ALA A 380 -22.38 -2.31 -16.15
N ILE A 381 -22.55 -3.35 -15.32
CA ILE A 381 -21.43 -4.04 -14.65
C ILE A 381 -20.51 -4.68 -15.67
N THR A 382 -21.06 -5.37 -16.67
CA THR A 382 -20.29 -6.00 -17.73
C THR A 382 -19.48 -4.97 -18.52
N ASP A 383 -20.07 -3.81 -18.81
CA ASP A 383 -19.39 -2.73 -19.53
C ASP A 383 -18.32 -2.05 -18.66
N PHE A 384 -18.61 -1.80 -17.37
CA PHE A 384 -17.63 -1.28 -16.41
C PHE A 384 -16.42 -2.22 -16.23
N GLN A 385 -16.66 -3.53 -16.16
CA GLN A 385 -15.60 -4.55 -16.06
C GLN A 385 -14.67 -4.58 -17.28
N LYS A 386 -15.16 -4.19 -18.48
CA LYS A 386 -14.30 -4.08 -19.68
C LYS A 386 -13.35 -2.89 -19.59
N VAL A 387 -13.73 -1.83 -18.87
CA VAL A 387 -12.98 -0.58 -18.75
C VAL A 387 -12.05 -0.59 -17.52
N CYS A 388 -12.39 -1.33 -16.47
CA CYS A 388 -11.54 -1.56 -15.29
C CYS A 388 -10.99 -3.01 -15.21
N PRO A 389 -10.14 -3.48 -16.15
CA PRO A 389 -9.53 -4.80 -16.05
C PRO A 389 -8.45 -4.89 -14.95
N SER A 390 -7.92 -3.75 -14.46
CA SER A 390 -6.81 -3.68 -13.48
C SER A 390 -7.23 -4.01 -12.05
N LYS A 391 -8.45 -3.68 -11.63
CA LYS A 391 -8.98 -3.97 -10.27
C LYS A 391 -9.03 -5.48 -9.94
N LEU A 392 -8.80 -6.37 -10.92
CA LEU A 392 -8.73 -7.82 -10.77
C LEU A 392 -7.35 -8.42 -11.09
N ARG A 393 -6.36 -7.62 -11.51
CA ARG A 393 -5.00 -8.09 -11.77
C ARG A 393 -4.09 -7.59 -10.66
N VAL A 394 -3.88 -8.45 -9.66
CA VAL A 394 -2.61 -8.46 -8.93
C VAL A 394 -1.56 -8.75 -9.99
N SER A 395 -0.94 -7.69 -10.52
CA SER A 395 0.20 -7.85 -11.42
C SER A 395 1.25 -8.67 -10.66
N PRO A 396 1.74 -9.80 -11.21
CA PRO A 396 2.83 -10.53 -10.58
C PRO A 396 4.03 -9.57 -10.45
N PRO A 397 4.85 -9.69 -9.39
CA PRO A 397 5.94 -8.74 -9.16
C PRO A 397 6.88 -8.74 -10.37
N ALA A 398 6.85 -7.64 -11.13
CA ALA A 398 7.55 -7.53 -12.41
C ALA A 398 9.07 -7.39 -12.27
N ALA A 399 9.58 -7.20 -11.04
CA ALA A 399 11.00 -7.01 -10.80
C ALA A 399 11.58 -8.19 -10.02
N CYS A 400 12.46 -8.94 -10.69
CA CYS A 400 13.38 -9.86 -10.03
C CYS A 400 14.31 -9.05 -9.12
N PHE A 401 14.23 -9.25 -7.81
CA PHE A 401 15.23 -8.68 -6.90
C PHE A 401 16.61 -9.24 -7.26
N PRO A 402 17.62 -8.38 -7.49
CA PRO A 402 18.97 -8.85 -7.74
C PRO A 402 19.46 -9.65 -6.54
N ALA A 403 20.10 -10.79 -6.83
CA ALA A 403 20.70 -11.68 -5.84
C ALA A 403 19.73 -12.27 -4.79
N TRP A 404 18.42 -12.32 -5.07
CA TRP A 404 17.46 -12.93 -4.13
C TRP A 404 17.59 -14.46 -4.07
N ILE A 405 17.79 -14.98 -2.86
CA ILE A 405 17.92 -16.41 -2.57
C ILE A 405 16.61 -16.93 -1.97
N GLY A 406 16.09 -18.03 -2.51
CA GLY A 406 14.91 -18.72 -1.97
C GLY A 406 13.56 -18.26 -2.56
N PRO A 407 12.44 -18.66 -1.93
CA PRO A 407 11.08 -18.35 -2.38
C PRO A 407 10.79 -16.85 -2.48
N ARG A 408 9.83 -16.49 -3.34
CA ARG A 408 9.36 -15.12 -3.57
C ARG A 408 7.87 -14.99 -3.34
#